data_AF-A0A2Z7CT43-F1
#
_entry.id   AF-A0A2Z7CT43-F1
#
_cell.length_a   1.000
_cell.length_b   1.000
_cell.length_c   1.000
_cell.angle_alpha   90.00
_cell.angle_beta   90.00
_cell.angle_gamma   90.00
#
_symmetry.space_group_name_H-M   'P 1'
#
loop_
_entity.id
_entity.type
_entity.pdbx_description
1 polymer ?
#
loop_
_entity_poly.entity_id
_entity_poly.type
_entity_poly.pdbx_seq_one_letter_code
_entity_poly.pdbx_strand_id
1 'polypeptide(L)'
;MSDTYCTDCKRNTEVVFDHSAGDTVCSECGLVLESRSIDETSEWRTFADDSGDHDPNRVGGPVNPLLSDAALSTVISRGGNGSAGDASLARLQNRGGQLVCALRLILLIHFDT
;
A
#
# COMPACT_ATOMS: atom_id res chain seq x y z
N MET A 1 12.64 -25.60 -2.31
CA MET A 1 13.97 -25.04 -2.58
C MET A 1 13.93 -24.40 -3.95
N SER A 2 14.22 -23.11 -4.05
CA SER A 2 14.30 -22.38 -5.32
C SER A 2 15.69 -22.59 -5.92
N ASP A 3 15.76 -23.16 -7.13
CA ASP A 3 17.04 -23.34 -7.82
C ASP A 3 17.38 -22.07 -8.62
N THR A 4 18.51 -21.42 -8.32
CA THR A 4 18.98 -20.21 -9.02
C THR A 4 20.26 -20.51 -9.79
N TYR A 5 20.44 -19.87 -10.94
CA TYR A 5 21.64 -20.06 -11.75
C TYR A 5 22.85 -19.34 -11.14
N CYS A 6 23.90 -20.10 -10.82
CA CYS A 6 25.15 -19.55 -10.31
C CYS A 6 26.14 -19.33 -11.45
N THR A 7 26.70 -18.12 -11.57
CA THR A 7 27.67 -17.76 -12.62
C THR A 7 29.02 -18.43 -12.46
N ASP A 8 29.45 -18.70 -11.21
CA ASP A 8 30.72 -19.37 -10.92
C ASP A 8 30.64 -20.89 -11.19
N CYS A 9 29.62 -21.57 -10.64
CA CYS A 9 29.37 -22.99 -10.88
C CYS A 9 28.85 -23.32 -12.28
N LYS A 10 28.37 -22.33 -13.04
CA LYS A 10 27.78 -22.48 -14.39
C LYS A 10 26.64 -23.50 -14.47
N ARG A 11 25.87 -23.63 -13.40
CA ARG A 11 24.70 -24.52 -13.30
C ARG A 11 23.68 -23.93 -12.33
N ASN A 12 22.46 -24.46 -12.38
CA ASN A 12 21.49 -24.23 -11.31
C ASN A 12 21.97 -24.95 -10.05
N THR A 13 22.03 -24.19 -8.97
CA THR A 13 22.46 -24.67 -7.66
C THR A 13 21.37 -24.35 -6.66
N GLU A 14 21.30 -25.17 -5.61
CA GLU A 14 20.54 -24.81 -4.43
C GLU A 14 21.12 -23.52 -3.83
N VAL A 15 20.25 -22.67 -3.31
CA VAL A 15 20.62 -21.43 -2.64
C VAL A 15 20.13 -21.44 -1.21
N VAL A 16 20.94 -20.85 -0.34
CA VAL A 16 20.63 -20.62 1.07
C VAL A 16 20.38 -19.14 1.25
N PHE A 17 19.30 -18.80 1.96
CA PHE A 17 18.94 -17.43 2.27
C PHE A 17 19.43 -17.08 3.67
N ASP A 18 20.34 -16.12 3.77
CA ASP A 18 20.75 -15.53 5.04
C ASP A 18 19.79 -14.40 5.41
N HIS A 19 18.80 -14.70 6.25
CA HIS A 19 17.83 -13.71 6.72
C HIS A 19 18.45 -12.59 7.57
N SER A 20 19.63 -12.79 8.16
CA SER A 20 20.26 -11.78 9.00
C SER A 20 20.95 -10.69 8.17
N ALA A 21 21.55 -11.08 7.05
CA ALA A 21 22.16 -10.17 6.08
C ALA A 21 21.19 -9.72 4.96
N GLY A 22 20.16 -10.54 4.68
CA GLY A 22 19.30 -10.38 3.51
C GLY A 22 19.96 -10.87 2.22
N ASP A 23 20.88 -11.82 2.29
CA ASP A 23 21.67 -12.27 1.15
C ASP A 23 21.26 -13.68 0.70
N THR A 24 21.24 -13.89 -0.62
CA THR A 24 21.03 -15.22 -1.23
C THR A 24 22.36 -15.76 -1.68
N VAL A 25 22.78 -16.89 -1.09
CA VAL A 25 24.12 -17.46 -1.26
C VAL A 25 24.03 -18.83 -1.92
N CYS A 26 24.89 -19.09 -2.90
CA CYS A 26 25.05 -20.42 -3.49
C CYS A 26 25.66 -21.40 -2.48
N SER A 27 25.02 -22.55 -2.25
CA SER A 27 25.50 -23.56 -1.29
C SER A 27 26.78 -24.27 -1.70
N GLU A 28 27.10 -24.27 -3.00
CA GLU A 28 28.22 -25.02 -3.57
C GLU A 28 29.54 -24.22 -3.61
N CYS A 29 29.48 -22.93 -3.95
CA CYS A 29 30.67 -22.08 -4.10
C CYS A 29 30.73 -20.88 -3.14
N GLY A 30 29.66 -20.60 -2.41
CA GLY A 30 29.59 -19.47 -1.48
C GLY A 30 29.44 -18.09 -2.14
N LEU A 31 29.18 -18.04 -3.46
CA LEU A 31 28.92 -16.77 -4.16
C LEU A 31 27.58 -16.18 -3.71
N VAL A 32 27.59 -14.89 -3.36
CA VAL A 32 26.37 -14.11 -3.14
C VAL A 32 25.75 -13.79 -4.51
N LEU A 33 24.58 -14.37 -4.78
CA LEU A 33 23.87 -14.20 -6.05
C LEU A 33 22.98 -12.95 -6.04
N GLU A 34 22.38 -12.67 -4.89
CA GLU A 34 21.57 -11.48 -4.65
C GLU A 34 21.87 -10.96 -3.24
N SER A 35 22.01 -9.65 -3.11
CA SER A 35 22.31 -8.99 -1.84
C SER A 35 21.17 -8.05 -1.45
N ARG A 36 20.90 -7.94 -0.15
CA ARG A 36 19.88 -7.02 0.39
C ARG A 36 18.47 -7.25 -0.16
N SER A 37 18.09 -8.51 -0.27
CA SER A 37 16.73 -8.93 -0.59
C SER A 37 15.76 -8.50 0.51
N ILE A 38 14.54 -8.15 0.09
CA ILE A 38 13.46 -7.72 0.98
C ILE A 38 12.59 -8.93 1.26
N ASP A 39 12.41 -9.27 2.54
CA ASP A 39 11.43 -10.29 2.94
C ASP A 39 10.01 -9.71 2.86
N GLU A 40 9.24 -10.18 1.88
CA GLU A 40 7.84 -9.79 1.71
C GLU A 40 6.88 -10.62 2.58
N THR A 41 7.35 -11.66 3.26
CA THR A 41 6.49 -12.58 4.03
C THR A 41 6.12 -12.04 5.41
N SER A 42 6.89 -11.08 5.91
CA SER A 42 6.73 -10.54 7.25
C SER A 42 5.95 -9.23 7.20
N GLU A 43 4.61 -9.30 7.17
CA GLU A 43 3.81 -8.20 7.71
C GLU A 43 4.22 -8.05 9.17
N TRP A 44 4.85 -6.93 9.53
CA TRP A 44 5.29 -6.67 10.90
C TRP A 44 4.04 -6.56 11.80
N ARG A 45 3.59 -7.68 12.34
CA ARG A 45 2.50 -7.72 13.32
C ARG A 45 3.08 -7.41 14.68
N THR A 46 3.06 -6.13 15.06
CA THR A 46 3.39 -5.75 16.43
C THR A 46 2.24 -6.19 17.34
N PHE A 47 2.34 -7.37 17.95
CA PHE A 47 1.34 -7.86 18.92
C PHE A 47 1.29 -7.03 20.23
N ALA A 48 2.17 -6.03 20.36
CA ALA A 48 2.30 -5.23 21.58
C ALA A 48 1.25 -4.12 21.72
N ASP A 49 0.44 -3.83 20.69
CA ASP A 49 -0.60 -2.81 20.77
C ASP A 49 -1.89 -3.29 20.08
N ASP A 50 -2.66 -4.12 20.79
CA ASP A 50 -4.00 -4.60 20.38
C ASP A 50 -5.06 -3.48 20.44
N SER A 51 -4.65 -2.22 20.62
CA SER A 51 -5.54 -1.08 20.38
C SER A 51 -5.68 -0.92 18.87
N GLY A 52 -6.63 -1.68 18.28
CA GLY A 52 -6.77 -1.99 16.85
C GLY A 52 -6.95 -0.82 15.85
N ASP A 53 -6.51 0.38 16.18
CA ASP A 53 -6.58 1.58 15.35
C ASP A 53 -5.21 2.23 15.07
N HIS A 54 -4.12 1.84 15.74
CA HIS A 54 -2.81 2.51 15.59
C HIS A 54 -1.63 1.56 15.33
N ASP A 55 -1.59 0.95 14.15
CA ASP A 55 -0.38 0.25 13.67
C ASP A 55 0.55 1.22 12.90
N PRO A 56 1.70 1.63 13.46
CA PRO A 56 2.63 2.54 12.79
C PRO A 56 3.27 1.93 11.53
N ASN A 57 3.24 0.61 11.37
CA ASN A 57 3.77 -0.05 10.18
C ASN A 57 2.75 -0.05 9.02
N ARG A 58 1.48 0.25 9.29
CA ARG A 58 0.43 0.27 8.29
C ARG A 58 0.48 1.53 7.43
N VAL A 59 1.11 1.43 6.28
CA VAL A 59 1.30 2.55 5.32
C VAL A 59 0.13 2.80 4.36
N GLY A 60 -0.89 1.92 4.35
CA GLY A 60 -2.03 2.00 3.44
C GLY A 60 -3.39 1.85 4.13
N GLY A 61 -4.46 2.27 3.46
CA GLY A 61 -5.84 2.04 3.88
C GLY A 61 -6.33 0.63 3.53
N PRO A 62 -7.40 0.11 4.17
CA PRO A 62 -7.99 -1.16 3.76
C PRO A 62 -8.60 -1.01 2.37
N VAL A 63 -8.13 -1.79 1.41
CA VAL A 63 -8.67 -1.85 0.05
C VAL A 63 -9.14 -3.27 -0.24
N ASN A 64 -10.25 -3.41 -0.96
CA ASN A 64 -10.76 -4.71 -1.38
C ASN A 64 -10.69 -4.80 -2.92
N PRO A 65 -9.75 -5.57 -3.48
CA PRO A 65 -9.55 -5.66 -4.93
C PRO A 65 -10.70 -6.38 -5.67
N LEU A 66 -11.62 -7.06 -4.95
CA LEU A 66 -12.76 -7.75 -5.56
C LEU A 66 -13.90 -6.81 -5.94
N LEU A 67 -13.92 -5.58 -5.41
CA LEU A 67 -14.90 -4.56 -5.76
C LEU A 67 -14.34 -3.74 -6.92
N SER A 68 -15.07 -3.72 -8.04
CA SER A 68 -14.65 -3.11 -9.32
C SER A 68 -14.42 -1.59 -9.27
N ASP A 69 -14.87 -0.94 -8.21
CA ASP A 69 -14.77 0.50 -8.00
C ASP A 69 -13.97 0.77 -6.73
N ALA A 70 -12.68 0.41 -6.76
CA ALA A 70 -11.72 0.74 -5.71
C ALA A 70 -11.38 2.23 -5.77
N ALA A 71 -12.37 3.08 -5.49
CA ALA A 71 -12.19 4.52 -5.44
C ALA A 71 -11.27 4.87 -4.26
N LEU A 72 -10.05 5.32 -4.57
CA LEU A 72 -9.11 5.82 -3.59
C LEU A 72 -9.59 7.18 -3.08
N SER A 73 -10.08 7.22 -1.84
CA SER A 73 -10.47 8.46 -1.17
C SER A 73 -9.87 8.52 0.23
N THR A 74 -9.43 9.70 0.63
CA THR A 74 -8.91 9.96 1.97
C THR A 74 -9.79 11.00 2.66
N VAL A 75 -10.27 10.69 3.87
CA VAL A 75 -11.05 11.64 4.68
C VAL A 75 -10.11 12.38 5.61
N ILE A 76 -10.02 13.70 5.45
CA ILE A 76 -9.36 14.57 6.43
C ILE A 76 -10.38 14.81 7.54
N SER A 77 -10.12 14.40 8.79
CA SER A 77 -11.02 14.63 9.94
C SER A 77 -10.30 15.36 11.08
N ARG A 78 -11.07 15.97 11.99
CA ARG A 78 -10.53 16.66 13.17
C ARG A 78 -10.02 15.63 14.18
N GLY A 79 -8.73 15.65 14.49
CA GLY A 79 -8.13 14.81 15.53
C GLY A 79 -8.66 15.17 16.93
N GLY A 80 -8.58 14.22 17.88
CA GLY A 80 -9.17 14.32 19.22
C GLY A 80 -8.66 15.47 20.11
N ASN A 81 -7.66 16.23 19.68
CA ASN A 81 -6.98 17.30 20.44
C ASN A 81 -6.83 18.63 19.66
N GLY A 82 -7.65 18.89 18.64
CA GLY A 82 -7.62 20.15 17.87
C GLY A 82 -8.20 21.36 18.62
N SER A 83 -7.35 22.37 18.85
CA SER A 83 -7.73 23.71 19.33
C SER A 83 -8.77 24.39 18.41
N ALA A 84 -9.56 25.32 18.96
CA ALA A 84 -10.76 25.96 18.39
C ALA A 84 -10.62 26.77 17.06
N GLY A 85 -9.66 26.46 16.19
CA GLY A 85 -9.44 27.10 14.88
C GLY A 85 -10.09 26.40 13.67
N ASP A 86 -10.86 25.33 13.87
CA ASP A 86 -11.27 24.36 12.82
C ASP A 86 -12.57 24.67 12.07
N ALA A 87 -13.15 25.86 12.22
CA ALA A 87 -14.37 26.22 11.49
C ALA A 87 -14.17 26.26 9.96
N SER A 88 -12.94 26.46 9.49
CA SER A 88 -12.59 26.49 8.06
C SER A 88 -12.58 25.09 7.42
N LEU A 89 -12.13 24.06 8.13
CA LEU A 89 -12.10 22.67 7.64
C LEU A 89 -13.51 22.10 7.47
N ALA A 90 -14.39 22.33 8.45
CA ALA A 90 -15.80 21.94 8.34
C ALA A 90 -16.50 22.63 7.15
N ARG A 91 -16.18 23.91 6.90
CA ARG A 91 -16.69 24.66 5.74
C ARG A 91 -16.15 24.13 4.40
N LEU A 92 -14.89 23.68 4.37
CA LEU A 92 -14.26 23.14 3.17
C LEU A 92 -14.79 21.73 2.85
N GLN A 93 -14.99 20.89 3.87
CA GLN A 93 -15.61 19.57 3.74
C GLN A 93 -17.06 19.67 3.23
N ASN A 94 -17.84 20.62 3.74
CA ASN A 94 -19.22 20.83 3.28
C ASN A 94 -19.31 21.36 1.84
N ARG A 95 -18.22 21.92 1.30
CA ARG A 95 -18.13 22.35 -0.11
C ARG A 95 -17.75 21.20 -1.07
N GLY A 96 -17.16 20.12 -0.57
CA GLY A 96 -16.75 18.95 -1.38
C GLY A 96 -17.88 17.98 -1.74
N GLY A 97 -19.04 18.09 -1.08
CA GLY A 97 -20.21 17.22 -1.32
C GLY A 97 -21.03 17.56 -2.58
N GLN A 98 -20.63 18.56 -3.38
CA GLN A 98 -21.43 19.06 -4.51
C GLN A 98 -20.72 18.94 -5.88
N LEU A 99 -19.71 18.08 -6.02
CA LEU A 99 -19.06 17.86 -7.33
C LEU A 99 -19.38 16.51 -7.99
N VAL A 100 -20.18 15.64 -7.34
CA VAL A 100 -20.57 14.33 -7.90
C VAL A 100 -22.01 14.27 -8.46
N CYS A 101 -22.76 15.39 -8.50
CA CYS A 101 -24.11 15.41 -9.11
C CYS A 101 -24.32 16.44 -10.23
N ALA A 102 -23.26 17.07 -10.76
CA ALA A 102 -23.39 18.15 -11.75
C ALA A 102 -23.06 17.76 -13.20
N LEU A 103 -23.21 16.50 -13.59
CA LEU A 103 -23.21 16.11 -15.01
C LEU A 103 -24.39 15.20 -15.35
N ARG A 104 -25.62 15.70 -15.16
CA ARG A 104 -26.78 15.10 -15.80
C ARG A 104 -27.91 16.10 -16.06
N LEU A 105 -27.60 17.21 -16.74
CA LEU A 105 -28.60 17.99 -17.48
C LEU A 105 -27.87 19.02 -18.35
N ILE A 106 -27.67 18.74 -19.66
CA ILE A 106 -27.49 19.77 -20.72
C ILE A 106 -27.54 19.19 -22.15
N LEU A 107 -27.79 17.89 -22.36
CA LEU A 107 -27.99 17.36 -23.71
C LEU A 107 -29.38 16.75 -23.92
N LEU A 108 -30.45 17.52 -23.74
CA LEU A 108 -31.79 17.21 -24.27
C LEU A 108 -32.59 18.49 -24.62
N ILE A 109 -31.98 19.48 -25.28
CA ILE A 109 -32.75 20.61 -25.84
C ILE A 109 -32.14 21.15 -27.16
N HIS A 110 -31.67 20.31 -28.09
CA HIS A 110 -31.28 20.81 -29.43
C HIS A 110 -31.46 19.81 -30.59
N PHE A 111 -32.41 18.88 -30.51
CA PHE A 111 -32.84 18.07 -31.65
C PHE A 111 -34.37 17.89 -31.63
N ASP A 112 -35.11 18.98 -31.89
CA ASP A 112 -36.46 18.94 -32.48
C ASP A 112 -36.85 20.33 -33.01
N THR A 113 -36.34 20.66 -34.21
CA THR A 113 -36.98 21.39 -35.33
C THR A 113 -36.08 21.27 -36.55
#